data_AF-A0A7C0U9V3-F1
#
_entry.id   AF-A0A7C0U9V3-F1
#
_cell.length_a   1.000
_cell.length_b   1.000
_cell.length_c   1.000
_cell.angle_alpha   90.00
_cell.angle_beta   90.00
_cell.angle_gamma   90.00
#
_symmetry.space_group_name_H-M   'P 1'
#
loop_
_entity.id
_entity.type
_entity.pdbx_description
1 polymer ?
#
loop_
_entity_poly.entity_id
_entity_poly.type
_entity_poly.pdbx_seq_one_letter_code
_entity_poly.pdbx_strand_id
1 'polypeptide(L)'
;MILMTLGVIDIVAGIILTLHGIPAFRGSGFILTYGAVILLKGIWSYLSSASKGIYFDFLGVLDMVAGVFMILLCFGITYDFFVLAGIALAVKGVYSFIIDMVT
;
A
#
# COMPACT_ATOMS: atom_id res chain seq x y z
N MET A 1 17.08 5.23 -5.98
CA MET A 1 17.04 3.90 -5.31
C MET A 1 15.98 3.78 -4.20
N ILE A 2 15.72 4.85 -3.42
CA ILE A 2 14.73 4.79 -2.33
C ILE A 2 13.31 4.66 -2.90
N LEU A 3 12.98 5.41 -3.97
CA LEU A 3 11.65 5.37 -4.60
C LEU A 3 11.38 4.01 -5.28
N MET A 4 12.39 3.39 -5.89
CA MET A 4 12.30 2.03 -6.42
C MET A 4 11.91 1.02 -5.34
N THR A 5 12.60 1.03 -4.18
CA THR A 5 12.28 0.13 -3.07
C THR A 5 10.87 0.36 -2.55
N LEU A 6 10.46 1.62 -2.38
CA LEU A 6 9.10 1.97 -1.96
C LEU A 6 8.06 1.53 -2.99
N GLY A 7 8.37 1.63 -4.28
CA GLY A 7 7.50 1.19 -5.37
C GLY A 7 7.32 -0.33 -5.41
N VAL A 8 8.39 -1.10 -5.19
CA VAL A 8 8.28 -2.58 -5.06
C VAL A 8 7.38 -2.97 -3.89
N ILE A 9 7.50 -2.27 -2.77
CA ILE A 9 6.65 -2.50 -1.58
C ILE A 9 5.16 -2.29 -1.91
N ASP A 10 4.84 -1.21 -2.63
CA ASP A 10 3.46 -0.90 -3.05
C ASP A 10 2.93 -1.93 -4.05
N ILE A 11 3.76 -2.37 -5.01
CA ILE A 11 3.39 -3.41 -5.97
C ILE A 11 3.03 -4.71 -5.25
N VAL A 12 3.87 -5.15 -4.30
CA VAL A 12 3.62 -6.39 -3.56
C VAL A 12 2.36 -6.29 -2.70
N ALA A 13 2.17 -5.19 -1.97
CA ALA A 13 0.93 -4.95 -1.22
C ALA A 13 -0.30 -4.93 -2.13
N GLY A 14 -0.19 -4.28 -3.29
CA GLY A 14 -1.26 -4.19 -4.27
C GLY A 14 -1.66 -5.56 -4.84
N ILE A 15 -0.66 -6.40 -5.16
CA ILE A 15 -0.89 -7.78 -5.60
C ILE A 15 -1.58 -8.60 -4.51
N ILE A 16 -1.12 -8.51 -3.25
CA ILE A 16 -1.73 -9.25 -2.13
C ILE A 16 -3.20 -8.85 -1.94
N LEU A 17 -3.52 -7.56 -1.98
CA LEU A 17 -4.90 -7.07 -1.89
C LEU A 17 -5.77 -7.46 -3.09
N THR A 18 -5.19 -7.48 -4.29
CA THR A 18 -5.88 -7.96 -5.50
C THR A 18 -6.22 -9.45 -5.37
N LEU A 19 -5.30 -10.23 -4.80
CA LEU A 19 -5.43 -11.67 -4.58
C LEU A 19 -6.00 -12.02 -3.19
N HIS A 20 -6.77 -11.11 -2.57
CA HIS A 20 -7.32 -11.27 -1.21
C HIS A 20 -8.21 -12.52 -1.02
N GLY A 21 -8.68 -13.14 -2.10
CA GLY A 21 -9.45 -14.38 -2.07
C GLY A 21 -8.64 -15.63 -1.67
N ILE A 22 -7.30 -15.55 -1.66
CA ILE A 22 -6.44 -16.69 -1.32
C ILE A 22 -6.44 -16.93 0.21
N PRO A 23 -6.83 -18.12 0.70
CA PRO A 23 -6.92 -18.40 2.14
C PRO A 23 -5.60 -18.26 2.89
N ALA A 24 -4.46 -18.49 2.21
CA ALA A 24 -3.11 -18.40 2.79
C ALA A 24 -2.77 -17.00 3.34
N PHE A 25 -3.51 -15.98 2.94
CA PHE A 25 -3.33 -14.61 3.39
C PHE A 25 -4.05 -14.30 4.72
N ARG A 26 -4.97 -15.16 5.15
CA ARG A 26 -5.73 -14.98 6.38
C ARG A 26 -4.94 -15.53 7.56
N GLY A 27 -4.89 -14.79 8.67
CA GLY A 27 -4.16 -15.18 9.88
C GLY A 27 -2.63 -15.19 9.76
N SER A 28 -2.07 -14.72 8.64
CA SER A 28 -0.62 -14.66 8.44
C SER A 28 -0.02 -13.44 9.12
N GLY A 29 0.85 -13.68 10.12
CA GLY A 29 1.58 -12.61 10.80
C GLY A 29 2.41 -11.75 9.83
N PHE A 30 2.87 -12.33 8.71
CA PHE A 30 3.55 -11.59 7.66
C PHE A 30 2.66 -10.49 7.05
N ILE A 31 1.38 -10.80 6.76
CA ILE A 31 0.46 -9.82 6.18
C ILE A 31 0.12 -8.72 7.16
N LEU A 32 -0.01 -9.05 8.44
CA LEU A 32 -0.20 -8.05 9.48
C LEU A 32 0.98 -7.08 9.54
N THR A 33 2.21 -7.60 9.58
CA THR A 33 3.43 -6.78 9.60
C THR A 33 3.56 -5.96 8.33
N TYR A 34 3.30 -6.56 7.16
CA TYR A 34 3.38 -5.87 5.87
C TYR A 34 2.34 -4.75 5.76
N GLY A 35 1.10 -5.01 6.19
CA GLY A 35 0.04 -4.01 6.26
C GLY A 35 0.37 -2.86 7.22
N ALA A 36 0.97 -3.15 8.38
CA ALA A 36 1.45 -2.13 9.30
C ALA A 36 2.55 -1.25 8.69
N VAL A 37 3.51 -1.85 7.95
CA VAL A 37 4.56 -1.11 7.24
C VAL A 37 3.96 -0.17 6.19
N ILE A 38 3.01 -0.66 5.38
CA ILE A 38 2.31 0.15 4.37
C ILE A 38 1.54 1.31 5.03
N LEU A 39 0.84 1.04 6.13
CA LEU A 39 0.11 2.05 6.88
C LEU A 39 1.04 3.14 7.43
N LEU A 40 2.14 2.75 8.10
CA LEU A 40 3.12 3.68 8.64
C LEU A 40 3.80 4.50 7.54
N LYS A 41 4.09 3.89 6.40
CA LYS A 41 4.59 4.59 5.21
C LYS A 41 3.59 5.63 4.72
N GLY A 42 2.31 5.30 4.64
CA GLY A 42 1.26 6.24 4.25
C GLY A 42 1.13 7.42 5.20
N ILE A 43 1.18 7.17 6.50
CA ILE A 43 1.21 8.22 7.54
C ILE A 43 2.44 9.13 7.35
N TRP A 44 3.61 8.54 7.14
CA TRP A 44 4.84 9.29 6.89
C TRP A 44 4.74 10.17 5.63
N SER A 45 4.21 9.62 4.53
CA SER A 45 3.99 10.38 3.28
C SER A 45 3.04 11.55 3.51
N TYR A 46 1.91 11.30 4.17
CA TYR A 46 0.91 12.32 4.46
C TYR A 46 1.47 13.45 5.34
N LEU A 47 2.20 13.11 6.41
CA LEU A 47 2.84 14.11 7.28
C LEU A 47 3.94 14.90 6.56
N SER A 48 4.73 14.24 5.71
CA SER A 48 5.75 14.92 4.90
C SER A 48 5.13 15.93 3.94
N SER A 49 4.03 15.57 3.28
CA SER A 49 3.28 16.47 2.39
C SER A 49 2.62 17.62 3.15
N ALA A 50 2.03 17.34 4.32
CA ALA A 50 1.44 18.36 5.19
C ALA A 50 2.48 19.40 5.66
N SER A 51 3.72 18.97 5.95
CA SER A 51 4.82 19.87 6.34
C SER A 51 5.22 20.85 5.22
N LYS A 52 4.89 20.52 3.96
CA LYS A 52 5.13 21.35 2.77
C LYS A 52 3.91 22.19 2.36
N GLY A 53 2.84 22.19 3.17
CA GLY A 53 1.59 22.92 2.90
C GLY A 53 0.62 22.18 1.98
N ILE A 54 0.87 20.90 1.66
CA ILE A 54 -0.01 20.06 0.83
C ILE A 54 -0.78 19.13 1.77
N TYR A 55 -2.01 19.52 2.13
CA TYR A 55 -2.83 18.79 3.12
C TYR A 55 -3.61 17.60 2.56
N PHE A 56 -3.82 17.54 1.24
CA PHE A 56 -4.56 16.45 0.58
C PHE A 56 -3.64 15.62 -0.31
N ASP A 57 -2.67 14.95 0.31
CA ASP A 57 -1.83 13.98 -0.40
C ASP A 57 -2.59 12.66 -0.62
N PHE A 58 -3.26 12.58 -1.77
CA PHE A 58 -4.02 11.41 -2.20
C PHE A 58 -3.15 10.13 -2.23
N LEU A 59 -1.86 10.27 -2.57
CA LEU A 59 -0.95 9.13 -2.64
C LEU A 59 -0.64 8.57 -1.25
N GLY A 60 -0.49 9.43 -0.24
CA GLY A 60 -0.33 9.01 1.15
C GLY A 60 -1.60 8.37 1.73
N VAL A 61 -2.77 8.92 1.37
CA VAL A 61 -4.07 8.35 1.78
C VAL A 61 -4.27 6.95 1.19
N LEU A 62 -3.91 6.74 -0.07
CA LEU A 62 -3.99 5.43 -0.71
C LEU A 62 -3.19 4.36 0.04
N ASP A 63 -1.95 4.69 0.46
CA ASP A 63 -1.12 3.78 1.26
C ASP A 63 -1.76 3.47 2.61
N MET A 64 -2.29 4.50 3.30
CA MET A 64 -2.96 4.28 4.58
C MET A 64 -4.18 3.36 4.43
N VAL A 65 -5.02 3.60 3.42
CA VAL A 65 -6.20 2.77 3.13
C VAL A 65 -5.79 1.33 2.81
N ALA A 66 -4.79 1.13 1.97
CA ALA A 66 -4.29 -0.20 1.63
C ALA A 66 -3.69 -0.93 2.84
N GLY A 67 -2.96 -0.22 3.70
CA GLY A 67 -2.42 -0.78 4.94
C GLY A 67 -3.53 -1.26 5.88
N VAL A 68 -4.60 -0.47 6.03
CA VAL A 68 -5.80 -0.89 6.79
C VAL A 68 -6.43 -2.14 6.15
N PHE A 69 -6.57 -2.18 4.82
CA PHE A 69 -7.16 -3.34 4.14
C PHE A 69 -6.32 -4.60 4.30
N MET A 70 -4.99 -4.50 4.32
CA MET A 70 -4.11 -5.65 4.60
C MET A 70 -4.27 -6.15 6.03
N ILE A 71 -4.43 -5.24 7.00
CA ILE A 71 -4.70 -5.62 8.40
C ILE A 71 -6.06 -6.33 8.49
N LEU A 72 -7.10 -5.80 7.84
CA LEU A 72 -8.43 -6.44 7.78
C LEU A 72 -8.38 -7.82 7.10
N LEU A 73 -7.60 -7.96 6.02
CA LEU A 73 -7.35 -9.24 5.34
C LEU A 73 -6.75 -10.29 6.29
N CYS A 74 -5.83 -9.87 7.16
CA CYS A 74 -5.26 -10.76 8.18
C CYS A 74 -6.33 -11.30 9.14
N PHE A 75 -7.33 -10.48 9.50
CA PHE A 75 -8.48 -10.91 10.32
C PHE A 75 -9.56 -11.67 9.55
N GLY A 76 -9.34 -11.94 8.26
CA GLY A 76 -10.30 -12.62 7.40
C GLY A 76 -11.46 -11.76 6.93
N ILE A 77 -11.39 -10.44 7.14
CA ILE A 77 -12.38 -9.48 6.65
C ILE A 77 -11.97 -9.08 5.23
N THR A 78 -12.79 -9.47 4.25
CA THR A 78 -12.53 -9.21 2.83
C THR A 78 -13.75 -8.63 2.15
N TYR A 79 -13.53 -7.66 1.27
CA TYR A 79 -14.56 -7.06 0.43
C TYR A 79 -14.06 -6.92 -1.01
N ASP A 80 -14.96 -6.92 -1.99
CA ASP A 80 -14.61 -6.85 -3.41
C ASP A 80 -13.85 -5.56 -3.78
N PHE A 81 -14.08 -4.45 -3.05
CA PHE A 81 -13.38 -3.19 -3.28
C PHE A 81 -11.89 -3.24 -2.88
N PHE A 82 -11.42 -4.28 -2.17
CA PHE A 82 -9.98 -4.45 -1.91
C PHE A 82 -9.20 -4.60 -3.21
N VAL A 83 -9.81 -5.18 -4.24
CA VAL A 83 -9.20 -5.29 -5.58
C VAL A 83 -8.91 -3.91 -6.16
N LEU A 84 -9.84 -2.96 -6.01
CA LEU A 84 -9.70 -1.63 -6.57
C LEU A 84 -8.57 -0.85 -5.88
N ALA A 85 -8.49 -0.94 -4.55
CA ALA A 85 -7.36 -0.39 -3.80
C ALA A 85 -6.04 -1.09 -4.13
N GLY A 86 -6.06 -2.41 -4.31
CA GLY A 86 -4.89 -3.20 -4.70
C GLY A 86 -4.33 -2.81 -6.07
N ILE A 87 -5.19 -2.66 -7.08
CA ILE A 87 -4.81 -2.20 -8.42
C ILE A 87 -4.26 -0.77 -8.35
N ALA A 88 -4.96 0.13 -7.67
CA ALA A 88 -4.51 1.53 -7.55
C ALA A 88 -3.12 1.61 -6.89
N LEU A 89 -2.89 0.83 -5.83
CA LEU A 89 -1.59 0.79 -5.14
C LEU A 89 -0.50 0.20 -6.04
N ALA A 90 -0.80 -0.89 -6.77
CA ALA A 90 0.16 -1.50 -7.68
C ALA A 90 0.57 -0.54 -8.81
N VAL A 91 -0.40 0.16 -9.41
CA VAL A 91 -0.13 1.19 -10.45
C VAL A 91 0.74 2.31 -9.90
N LYS A 92 0.43 2.80 -8.69
CA LYS A 92 1.28 3.79 -8.00
C LYS A 92 2.70 3.28 -7.79
N GLY A 93 2.85 2.03 -7.37
CA GLY A 93 4.15 1.42 -7.15
C GLY A 93 4.98 1.32 -8.43
N VAL A 94 4.36 0.93 -9.54
CA VAL A 94 4.98 0.92 -10.88
C VAL A 94 5.41 2.32 -11.30
N TYR A 95 4.56 3.33 -11.09
CA TYR A 95 4.91 4.72 -11.39
C TYR A 95 6.14 5.19 -10.60
N SER A 96 6.17 4.91 -9.30
CA SER A 96 7.30 5.27 -8.42
C SER A 96 8.60 4.56 -8.82
N PHE A 97 8.48 3.30 -9.25
CA PHE A 97 9.60 2.50 -9.75
C PHE A 97 10.19 3.09 -11.04
N ILE A 98 9.33 3.42 -12.02
CA ILE A 98 9.76 3.97 -13.32
C ILE A 98 10.44 5.34 -13.14
N ILE A 99 9.89 6.22 -12.30
CA ILE A 99 10.48 7.54 -12.06
C ILE A 99 11.91 7.44 -11.54
N ASP A 100 12.15 6.55 -10.58
CA ASP A 100 13.48 6.36 -9.98
C ASP A 100 14.49 5.71 -10.95
N MET A 101 14.04 5.06 -12.03
CA MET A 101 14.92 4.54 -13.08
C MET A 101 15.29 5.60 -14.12
N VAL A 102 14.43 6.60 -14.32
CA VAL A 102 14.60 7.66 -15.33
C VAL A 102 15.33 8.88 -14.75
N THR A 103 15.34 9.04 -13.42
CA THR A 103 15.95 10.16 -12.70
C THR A 103 17.29 9.76 -12.09
#